data_AF-W0UCE3-F1
#
_entry.id   AF-W0UCE3-F1
#
_cell.length_a   1.000
_cell.length_b   1.000
_cell.length_c   1.000
_cell.angle_alpha   90.00
_cell.angle_beta   90.00
_cell.angle_gamma   90.00
#
_symmetry.space_group_name_H-M   'P 1'
#
loop_
_entity.id
_entity.type
_entity.pdbx_description
1 polymer ?
#
loop_
_entity_poly.entity_id
_entity_poly.type
_entity_poly.pdbx_seq_one_letter_code
_entity_poly.pdbx_strand_id
1 'polypeptide(L)'
;LLFALPGLVAYLGGPTLGLVTIASMIIAKGIVEGFNYFQHYGLVRDLDQPILLHHAWNHMGRIVRPLGCEITNHINHHIDGYTRFYELRPEIEAPQMPSLFVCFLVGLIPPLW
;
A
#
# COMPACT_ATOMS: atom_id res chain seq x y z
N LEU A 1 22.73 -1.20 -1.29
CA LEU A 1 21.63 -2.09 -0.84
C LEU A 1 20.78 -2.60 -2.01
N LEU A 2 20.21 -1.74 -2.86
CA LEU A 2 19.31 -2.15 -3.96
C LEU A 2 19.87 -3.28 -4.86
N PHE A 3 21.13 -3.17 -5.30
CA PHE A 3 21.76 -4.17 -6.17
C PHE A 3 22.45 -5.32 -5.43
N ALA A 4 22.55 -5.26 -4.09
CA ALA A 4 23.28 -6.26 -3.32
C ALA A 4 22.59 -7.62 -3.38
N LEU A 5 21.26 -7.64 -3.21
CA LEU A 5 20.48 -8.87 -3.29
C LEU A 5 20.46 -9.47 -4.71
N PRO A 6 20.11 -8.73 -5.79
CA PRO A 6 20.23 -9.24 -7.15
C PRO A 6 21.63 -9.72 -7.51
N GLY A 7 22.68 -9.00 -7.07
CA GLY A 7 24.06 -9.37 -7.30
C GLY A 7 24.46 -10.67 -6.61
N LEU A 8 24.04 -10.87 -5.36
CA LEU A 8 24.27 -12.12 -4.62
C LEU A 8 23.54 -13.30 -5.27
N VAL A 9 22.27 -13.11 -5.65
CA VAL A 9 21.49 -14.16 -6.33
C VAL A 9 22.10 -14.49 -7.70
N ALA A 10 22.55 -13.48 -8.45
CA ALA A 10 23.24 -13.67 -9.72
C ALA A 10 24.56 -14.44 -9.56
N TYR A 11 25.32 -14.12 -8.50
CA TYR A 11 26.59 -14.78 -8.20
C TYR A 11 26.40 -16.25 -7.85
N LEU A 12 25.40 -16.59 -7.03
CA LEU A 12 25.16 -17.96 -6.57
C LEU A 12 24.40 -18.83 -7.57
N GLY A 13 23.48 -18.25 -8.33
CA GLY A 13 22.54 -19.00 -9.18
C GLY A 13 22.46 -18.54 -10.64
N GLY A 14 23.35 -17.64 -11.06
CA GLY A 14 23.50 -17.19 -12.44
C GLY A 14 22.70 -15.93 -12.78
N PRO A 15 23.06 -15.26 -13.89
CA PRO A 15 22.53 -13.95 -14.26
C PRO A 15 21.01 -13.92 -14.46
N THR A 16 20.42 -15.01 -14.96
CA THR A 16 18.96 -15.14 -15.11
C THR A 16 18.23 -14.96 -13.78
N LEU A 17 18.72 -15.56 -12.69
CA LEU A 17 18.08 -15.42 -11.38
C LEU A 17 18.26 -14.00 -10.81
N GLY A 18 19.39 -13.35 -11.10
CA GLY A 18 19.60 -11.93 -10.81
C GLY A 18 18.55 -11.04 -11.48
N LEU A 19 18.27 -11.26 -12.77
CA LEU A 19 17.26 -10.53 -13.53
C LEU A 19 15.84 -10.78 -12.99
N VAL A 20 15.50 -12.05 -12.69
CA VAL A 20 14.21 -12.38 -12.07
C VAL A 20 14.04 -11.63 -10.74
N THR A 21 15.09 -11.55 -9.93
CA THR A 21 15.07 -10.83 -8.66
C THR A 21 14.77 -9.34 -8.87
N ILE A 22 15.42 -8.69 -9.83
CA ILE A 22 15.15 -7.28 -10.16
C ILE A 22 13.70 -7.10 -10.60
N ALA A 23 13.20 -7.96 -11.49
CA ALA A 23 11.82 -7.91 -11.94
C ALA A 23 10.83 -8.06 -10.78
N SER A 24 11.05 -9.02 -9.88
CA SER A 24 10.24 -9.20 -8.67
C SER A 24 10.26 -7.99 -7.76
N MET A 25 11.42 -7.35 -7.57
CA MET A 25 11.54 -6.14 -6.76
C MET A 25 10.75 -4.96 -7.35
N ILE A 26 10.81 -4.77 -8.67
CA ILE A 26 10.06 -3.73 -9.37
C ILE A 26 8.56 -3.99 -9.23
N ILE A 27 8.11 -5.23 -9.47
CA ILE A 27 6.70 -5.62 -9.33
C ILE A 27 6.22 -5.40 -7.90
N ALA A 28 6.97 -5.87 -6.90
CA ALA A 28 6.62 -5.70 -5.50
C ALA A 28 6.53 -4.22 -5.11
N LYS A 29 7.50 -3.40 -5.53
CA LYS A 29 7.47 -1.95 -5.30
C LYS A 29 6.27 -1.30 -5.98
N GLY A 30 5.98 -1.65 -7.23
CA GLY A 30 4.84 -1.13 -7.98
C GLY A 30 3.50 -1.46 -7.31
N ILE A 31 3.34 -2.66 -6.77
CA ILE A 31 2.14 -3.06 -6.01
C ILE A 31 1.99 -2.21 -4.75
N VAL A 32 3.07 -2.03 -3.98
CA VAL A 32 3.05 -1.21 -2.76
C VAL A 32 2.71 0.26 -3.06
N GLU A 33 3.32 0.84 -4.09
CA GLU A 33 3.01 2.21 -4.52
C GLU A 33 1.57 2.34 -5.04
N GLY A 34 1.06 1.32 -5.74
CA GLY A 34 -0.33 1.27 -6.15
C GLY A 34 -1.27 1.33 -4.95
N PHE A 35 -1.07 0.46 -3.95
CA PHE A 35 -1.89 0.51 -2.72
C PHE A 35 -1.79 1.86 -2.01
N ASN A 36 -0.61 2.46 -1.95
CA ASN A 36 -0.42 3.79 -1.37
C ASN A 36 -1.23 4.86 -2.13
N TYR A 37 -1.18 4.85 -3.47
CA TYR A 37 -1.99 5.75 -4.29
C TYR A 37 -3.49 5.58 -4.03
N PHE A 38 -4.01 4.35 -4.06
CA PHE A 38 -5.44 4.10 -3.87
C PHE A 38 -5.92 4.44 -2.46
N GLN A 39 -5.06 4.32 -1.45
CA GLN A 39 -5.39 4.71 -0.08
C GLN A 39 -5.62 6.23 0.07
N HIS A 40 -5.08 7.05 -0.83
CA HIS A 40 -5.22 8.51 -0.78
C HIS A 40 -5.94 9.09 -2.01
N TYR A 41 -6.40 8.25 -2.94
CA TYR A 41 -6.98 8.72 -4.20
C TYR A 41 -8.23 9.58 -3.99
N GLY A 42 -8.29 10.74 -4.66
CA GLY A 42 -9.46 11.61 -4.67
C GLY A 42 -9.76 12.31 -3.34
N LEU A 43 -8.99 12.05 -2.28
CA LEU A 43 -9.11 12.76 -1.01
C LEU A 43 -8.24 14.02 -1.05
N VAL A 44 -8.81 15.14 -0.64
CA VAL A 44 -8.14 16.45 -0.68
C VAL A 44 -7.86 16.91 0.74
N ARG A 45 -6.67 17.45 0.96
CA ARG A 45 -6.24 18.08 2.21
C ARG A 45 -5.68 19.46 1.90
N ASP A 46 -6.01 20.45 2.72
CA ASP A 46 -5.29 21.72 2.74
C ASP A 46 -3.86 21.51 3.28
N LEU A 47 -2.85 21.94 2.52
CA LEU A 47 -1.44 21.66 2.81
C LEU A 47 -1.00 22.21 4.18
N ASP A 48 -1.61 23.30 4.63
CA ASP A 48 -1.30 23.97 5.90
C ASP A 48 -2.04 23.37 7.11
N GLN A 49 -2.93 22.40 6.89
CA GLN A 49 -3.72 21.73 7.93
C GLN A 49 -3.18 20.34 8.29
N PRO A 50 -3.32 19.88 9.54
CA PRO A 50 -2.87 18.54 9.92
C PRO A 50 -3.59 17.42 9.16
N ILE A 51 -2.96 16.24 9.10
CA ILE A 51 -3.59 15.03 8.59
C ILE A 51 -4.67 14.58 9.60
N LEU A 52 -5.79 14.09 9.08
CA LEU A 52 -6.97 13.67 9.82
C LEU A 52 -7.50 12.38 9.20
N LEU A 53 -8.37 11.67 9.91
CA LEU A 53 -8.90 10.36 9.50
C LEU A 53 -9.59 10.37 8.13
N HIS A 54 -10.19 11.49 7.71
CA HIS A 54 -10.85 11.57 6.40
C HIS A 54 -9.89 11.80 5.21
N HIS A 55 -8.58 11.93 5.46
CA HIS A 55 -7.55 12.08 4.43
C HIS A 55 -6.94 10.75 3.96
N ALA A 56 -7.47 9.62 4.44
CA ALA A 56 -7.10 8.29 3.97
C ALA A 56 -8.34 7.40 3.90
N TRP A 57 -8.43 6.60 2.85
CA TRP A 57 -9.42 5.56 2.72
C TRP A 57 -9.14 4.42 3.70
N ASN A 58 -10.21 3.91 4.29
CA ASN A 58 -10.25 2.76 5.16
C ASN A 58 -10.89 1.58 4.45
N HIS A 59 -10.59 0.34 4.85
CA HIS A 59 -11.24 -0.84 4.28
C HIS A 59 -11.55 -1.89 5.35
N MET A 60 -12.85 -2.07 5.64
CA MET A 60 -13.32 -3.01 6.66
C MET A 60 -13.76 -4.40 6.15
N GLY A 61 -13.62 -4.67 4.84
CA GLY A 61 -14.08 -5.92 4.22
C GLY A 61 -13.35 -7.18 4.72
N ARG A 62 -14.10 -8.29 4.85
CA ARG A 62 -13.65 -9.57 5.43
C ARG A 62 -12.51 -10.28 4.68
N ILE A 63 -12.27 -9.92 3.42
CA ILE A 63 -11.22 -10.52 2.57
C ILE A 63 -9.97 -9.65 2.58
N VAL A 64 -10.13 -8.35 2.35
CA VAL A 64 -9.02 -7.41 2.21
C VAL A 64 -8.32 -7.17 3.55
N ARG A 65 -9.06 -7.07 4.66
CA ARG A 65 -8.46 -6.81 5.98
C ARG A 65 -7.42 -7.88 6.37
N PRO A 66 -7.73 -9.19 6.34
CA PRO A 66 -6.72 -10.20 6.69
C PRO A 66 -5.57 -10.24 5.69
N LEU A 67 -5.84 -10.09 4.39
CA LEU A 67 -4.80 -10.07 3.35
C LEU A 67 -3.83 -8.90 3.50
N GLY A 68 -4.34 -7.74 3.91
CA GLY A 68 -3.54 -6.56 4.24
C GLY A 68 -2.96 -6.60 5.65
N CYS A 69 -3.07 -7.72 6.39
CA CYS A 69 -2.64 -7.81 7.78
C CYS A 69 -3.20 -6.67 8.65
N GLU A 70 -4.48 -6.36 8.47
CA GLU A 70 -5.21 -5.26 9.13
C GLU A 70 -4.71 -3.85 8.80
N ILE A 71 -3.68 -3.67 7.97
CA ILE A 71 -3.12 -2.34 7.65
C ILE A 71 -4.15 -1.39 7.07
N THR A 72 -5.11 -1.91 6.30
CA THR A 72 -6.12 -1.12 5.60
C THR A 72 -7.18 -0.52 6.52
N ASN A 73 -7.20 -0.89 7.81
CA ASN A 73 -8.12 -0.29 8.78
C ASN A 73 -7.46 0.56 9.87
N HIS A 74 -6.13 0.68 9.83
CA HIS A 74 -5.33 1.41 10.81
C HIS A 74 -4.82 2.74 10.25
N ILE A 75 -5.72 3.51 9.64
CA ILE A 75 -5.35 4.79 9.04
C ILE A 75 -4.88 5.82 10.08
N ASN A 76 -5.19 5.60 11.36
CA ASN A 76 -4.71 6.40 12.49
C ASN A 76 -3.18 6.38 12.63
N HIS A 77 -2.49 5.36 12.09
CA HIS A 77 -1.02 5.35 12.00
C HIS A 77 -0.47 6.51 11.13
N HIS A 78 -1.27 7.09 10.24
CA HIS A 78 -0.89 8.31 9.50
C HIS A 78 -0.97 9.58 10.34
N ILE A 79 -1.68 9.55 11.47
CA ILE A 79 -1.72 10.64 12.44
C ILE A 79 -0.56 10.50 13.42
N ASP A 80 -0.35 9.29 13.94
CA ASP A 80 0.77 8.96 14.81
C ASP A 80 1.41 7.61 14.43
N GLY A 81 2.51 7.68 13.68
CA GLY A 81 3.28 6.53 13.23
C GLY A 81 4.13 5.87 14.32
N TYR A 82 4.14 6.40 15.55
CA TYR A 82 4.78 5.76 16.70
C TYR A 82 3.83 4.82 17.45
N THR A 83 2.53 4.86 17.13
CA THR A 83 1.54 3.93 17.70
C THR A 83 1.93 2.50 17.36
N ARG A 84 2.04 1.64 18.38
CA ARG A 84 2.43 0.24 18.17
C ARG A 84 1.35 -0.50 17.40
N PHE A 85 1.74 -1.44 16.56
CA PHE A 85 0.81 -2.17 15.70
C PHE A 85 -0.41 -2.76 16.45
N TYR A 86 -0.18 -3.34 17.63
CA TYR A 86 -1.23 -3.95 18.45
C TYR A 86 -2.09 -2.95 19.24
N GLU A 87 -1.70 -1.67 19.28
CA GLU A 87 -2.45 -0.57 19.88
C GLU A 87 -3.32 0.16 18.86
N LEU A 88 -3.08 -0.09 17.56
CA LEU A 88 -3.90 0.47 16.48
C LEU A 88 -5.34 -0.03 16.62
N ARG A 89 -6.30 0.86 16.34
CA ARG A 89 -7.73 0.60 16.45
C ARG A 89 -8.37 0.74 15.08
N PRO A 90 -9.33 -0.14 14.71
CA PRO A 90 -10.07 0.02 13.47
C PRO A 90 -10.90 1.31 13.46
N GLU A 91 -10.78 2.10 12.40
CA GLU A 91 -11.49 3.38 12.25
C GLU A 91 -12.78 3.20 11.42
N ILE A 92 -13.89 2.89 12.09
CA ILE A 92 -15.17 2.54 11.42
C ILE A 92 -15.81 3.78 10.78
N GLU A 93 -15.65 4.95 11.40
CA GLU A 93 -16.23 6.22 10.94
C GLU A 93 -15.41 6.90 9.82
N ALA A 94 -14.22 6.36 9.52
CA ALA A 94 -13.40 6.83 8.42
C ALA A 94 -14.04 6.51 7.06
N PRO A 95 -13.71 7.26 5.99
CA PRO A 95 -14.25 7.00 4.67
C PRO A 95 -13.85 5.58 4.21
N GLN A 96 -14.84 4.76 3.86
CA GLN A 96 -14.60 3.38 3.44
C GLN A 96 -14.43 3.29 1.93
N MET A 97 -13.31 2.74 1.48
CA MET A 97 -13.07 2.47 0.07
C MET A 97 -14.09 1.44 -0.43
N PRO A 98 -14.66 1.58 -1.64
CA PRO A 98 -15.62 0.61 -2.17
C PRO A 98 -15.04 -0.82 -2.27
N SER A 99 -14.07 -1.02 -3.14
CA SER A 99 -13.38 -2.31 -3.30
C SER A 99 -11.93 -2.04 -3.70
N LEU A 100 -11.00 -2.39 -2.81
CA LEU A 100 -9.56 -2.21 -3.08
C LEU A 100 -9.15 -2.92 -4.38
N PHE A 101 -9.65 -4.12 -4.63
CA PHE A 101 -9.30 -4.89 -5.83
C PHE A 101 -9.87 -4.27 -7.11
N VAL A 102 -11.13 -3.85 -7.10
CA VAL A 102 -11.75 -3.26 -8.30
C VAL A 102 -11.07 -1.93 -8.61
N CYS A 103 -10.90 -1.06 -7.61
CA CYS A 103 -10.19 0.20 -7.79
C CYS A 103 -8.75 0.00 -8.24
N PHE A 104 -8.02 -0.95 -7.65
CA PHE A 104 -6.66 -1.27 -8.07
C PHE A 104 -6.60 -1.70 -9.54
N LEU A 105 -7.41 -2.68 -9.93
CA LEU A 105 -7.41 -3.21 -11.29
C LEU A 105 -7.83 -2.17 -12.34
N VAL A 106 -8.86 -1.37 -12.03
CA VAL A 106 -9.34 -0.30 -12.92
C VAL A 106 -8.29 0.81 -13.03
N GLY A 107 -7.66 1.19 -11.92
CA GLY A 107 -6.63 2.23 -11.90
C GLY A 107 -5.31 1.87 -12.61
N LEU A 108 -5.11 0.60 -12.98
CA LEU A 108 -4.03 0.21 -13.90
C LEU A 108 -4.29 0.65 -15.36
N ILE A 109 -5.51 1.08 -15.68
CA ILE A 109 -5.93 1.53 -17.01
C ILE A 109 -6.44 2.97 -16.88
N PRO A 110 -5.57 4.00 -16.99
CA PRO A 110 -5.93 5.37 -16.68
C PRO A 110 -7.20 5.92 -17.35
N PRO A 111 -7.54 5.57 -18.60
CA PRO A 111 -8.81 6.02 -19.20
C PRO A 111 -10.08 5.46 -18.54
N LEU A 112 -9.99 4.39 -17.75
CA LEU A 112 -11.12 3.78 -17.05
C LEU A 112 -11.24 4.24 -15.59
N TRP A 113 -10.25 4.99 -15.10
CA TRP A 113 -10.11 5.41 -13.70
C TRP A 113 -10.37 6.90 -13.52
#